data_AF-A0A6M0GAY5-F1
#
_entry.id   AF-A0A6M0GAY5-F1
#
_cell.length_a   1.000
_cell.length_b   1.000
_cell.length_c   1.000
_cell.angle_alpha   90.00
_cell.angle_beta   90.00
_cell.angle_gamma   90.00
#
_symmetry.space_group_name_H-M   'P 1'
#
loop_
_entity.id
_entity.type
_entity.pdbx_description
1 polymer ?
#
loop_
_entity_poly.entity_id
_entity_poly.type
_entity_poly.pdbx_seq_one_letter_code
_entity_poly.pdbx_strand_id
1 'polypeptide(L)'
;RQEAGGRRQESGGNPDEKNFATMHENSFLRVSASPRLSVSASQCLRLPASILTRCLQADMMILAVGASMGLAILTKATAYIYTFPIIVWFCFSLLKRLRWQVWKPIAVVAVMVLVLNCGHYLRNLDVYGAPIASDPGEPKYTNDIFTASALLSNILRNFGLHLGTPVGLSNAIFDKIINLLHLVLNVEINDPRTTYINLGRFGIPGGLSTIGINATENNTSNTLHFILIVAAIILCLSWPFLRKKRYLLTYLTVVSSIFVLFCFLLKWQWWHSRLHLPIFLLFAPFVGVVLSQIPQHQLVNALAAILILASLPWLFSCRERPVMGEDNIFNTTRIEQYFNGQTSKKKARVRDAYLGGINFLKSSQCSEIGLLLGHNDVEYPIWAVLQQSNQPTWAIQHVKVENPSTVKSEIEPYSSFVPCALFATKSSKYAKSDQEKIVDDHSTYIQAWSQGNIKVFLKKAGGCKAEEKKAWKGC
;
A
#
# COMPACT_ATOMS: atom_id res chain seq x y z
N ARG A 1 33.43 -19.79 45.67
CA ARG A 1 34.55 -20.62 46.16
C ARG A 1 34.67 -20.25 47.63
N GLN A 2 34.55 -21.21 48.55
CA GLN A 2 34.17 -20.99 49.97
C GLN A 2 32.75 -20.43 50.19
N GLU A 3 32.08 -20.58 51.33
CA GLU A 3 31.88 -21.66 52.35
C GLU A 3 30.78 -21.13 53.33
N ALA A 4 30.02 -21.86 54.16
CA ALA A 4 29.65 -23.28 54.29
C ALA A 4 28.43 -23.44 55.24
N GLY A 5 27.70 -24.57 55.18
CA GLY A 5 26.66 -24.96 56.16
C GLY A 5 25.24 -24.39 55.90
N GLY A 6 24.16 -24.99 56.41
CA GLY A 6 24.02 -26.20 57.23
C GLY A 6 22.56 -26.64 57.39
N ARG A 7 22.35 -27.93 57.70
CA ARG A 7 21.04 -28.56 58.04
C ARG A 7 20.44 -27.92 59.32
N ARG A 8 19.16 -28.05 59.71
CA ARG A 8 18.30 -29.27 59.72
C ARG A 8 16.83 -28.95 60.18
N GLN A 9 15.89 -29.85 59.86
CA GLN A 9 14.64 -30.33 60.54
C GLN A 9 14.02 -29.48 61.71
N GLU A 10 12.70 -29.46 62.01
CA GLU A 10 11.54 -30.29 61.61
C GLU A 10 10.19 -29.68 62.06
N SER A 11 9.06 -30.10 61.45
CA SER A 11 7.83 -30.60 62.12
C SER A 11 6.54 -30.38 61.31
N GLY A 12 5.60 -31.33 61.38
CA GLY A 12 4.16 -31.08 61.14
C GLY A 12 3.44 -31.76 59.95
N GLY A 13 2.92 -32.97 60.17
CA GLY A 13 1.54 -33.33 59.76
C GLY A 13 1.26 -33.75 58.30
N ASN A 14 0.90 -35.03 58.12
CA ASN A 14 0.38 -35.67 56.91
C ASN A 14 -1.19 -35.66 56.92
N PRO A 15 -1.92 -36.34 56.00
CA PRO A 15 -2.34 -35.96 54.64
C PRO A 15 -3.88 -35.71 54.49
N ASP A 16 -4.37 -35.79 53.25
CA ASP A 16 -5.78 -35.92 52.80
C ASP A 16 -6.70 -34.68 52.84
N GLU A 17 -6.96 -34.06 51.68
CA GLU A 17 -8.14 -34.44 50.87
C GLU A 17 -8.14 -33.86 49.43
N LYS A 18 -9.09 -34.35 48.62
CA LYS A 18 -9.17 -34.19 47.16
C LYS A 18 -9.77 -32.85 46.70
N ASN A 19 -9.60 -32.60 45.40
CA ASN A 19 -10.37 -31.66 44.54
C ASN A 19 -10.03 -30.17 44.64
N PHE A 20 -9.23 -29.68 43.67
CA PHE A 20 -9.65 -28.51 42.88
C PHE A 20 -9.08 -28.60 41.46
N ALA A 21 -9.90 -29.06 40.53
CA ALA A 21 -9.56 -29.16 39.11
C ALA A 21 -10.13 -27.98 38.31
N THR A 22 -9.30 -27.41 37.44
CA THR A 22 -9.68 -26.84 36.13
C THR A 22 -11.00 -26.05 36.03
N MET A 23 -10.93 -24.72 36.15
CA MET A 23 -11.87 -23.81 35.49
C MET A 23 -11.26 -22.40 35.36
N HIS A 24 -10.92 -21.98 34.13
CA HIS A 24 -11.18 -20.63 33.57
C HIS A 24 -10.55 -20.38 32.18
N GLU A 25 -10.73 -21.29 31.21
CA GLU A 25 -10.39 -20.99 29.80
C GLU A 25 -11.15 -21.89 28.81
N ASN A 26 -12.47 -21.68 28.62
CA ASN A 26 -13.26 -22.36 27.55
C ASN A 26 -14.69 -21.82 27.34
N SER A 27 -14.87 -20.51 27.11
CA SER A 27 -16.22 -19.89 27.01
C SER A 27 -16.49 -19.06 25.74
N PHE A 28 -15.70 -19.21 24.67
CA PHE A 28 -15.92 -18.48 23.40
C PHE A 28 -16.22 -19.34 22.15
N LEU A 29 -16.12 -20.68 22.20
CA LEU A 29 -16.18 -21.54 20.99
C LEU A 29 -17.03 -22.83 21.11
N ARG A 30 -18.17 -22.82 21.81
CA ARG A 30 -19.19 -23.88 21.69
C ARG A 30 -20.49 -23.39 21.05
N VAL A 31 -20.74 -23.84 19.83
CA VAL A 31 -22.00 -23.66 19.08
C VAL A 31 -22.50 -25.04 18.61
N SER A 32 -23.47 -25.59 19.36
CA SER A 32 -24.37 -26.72 19.02
C SER A 32 -25.24 -27.01 20.27
N ALA A 33 -26.49 -27.50 20.22
CA ALA A 33 -27.45 -27.75 19.14
C ALA A 33 -28.89 -27.82 19.71
N SER A 34 -29.90 -27.77 18.83
CA SER A 34 -31.31 -28.22 19.00
C SER A 34 -32.22 -27.59 20.08
N PRO A 35 -33.54 -27.43 19.82
CA PRO A 35 -34.51 -26.92 20.79
C PRO A 35 -35.37 -28.03 21.43
N ARG A 36 -35.44 -28.07 22.77
CA ARG A 36 -36.61 -28.57 23.52
C ARG A 36 -36.81 -27.73 24.78
N LEU A 37 -38.07 -27.46 25.12
CA LEU A 37 -38.46 -26.60 26.23
C LEU A 37 -38.36 -27.34 27.57
N SER A 38 -37.85 -26.65 28.59
CA SER A 38 -38.46 -26.65 29.92
C SER A 38 -38.25 -25.26 30.53
N VAL A 39 -39.35 -24.62 30.95
CA VAL A 39 -39.37 -23.21 31.33
C VAL A 39 -39.27 -23.08 32.84
N SER A 40 -38.31 -22.28 33.32
CA SER A 40 -38.27 -21.76 34.68
C SER A 40 -38.40 -20.24 34.64
N ALA A 41 -39.39 -19.71 35.38
CA ALA A 41 -39.88 -18.33 35.20
C ALA A 41 -38.85 -17.23 35.54
N SER A 42 -37.76 -17.55 36.23
CA SER A 42 -36.69 -16.60 36.58
C SER A 42 -35.76 -16.22 35.41
N GLN A 43 -35.82 -16.91 34.27
CA GLN A 43 -35.01 -16.55 33.08
C GLN A 43 -35.66 -15.49 32.17
N CYS A 44 -36.97 -15.22 32.28
CA CYS A 44 -37.67 -14.32 31.36
C CYS A 44 -37.19 -12.87 31.41
N LEU A 45 -36.71 -12.38 32.56
CA LEU A 45 -36.22 -11.00 32.72
C LEU A 45 -34.76 -10.78 32.29
N ARG A 46 -33.97 -11.84 32.07
CA ARG A 46 -32.59 -11.74 31.54
C ARG A 46 -32.50 -11.95 30.02
N LEU A 47 -33.55 -12.50 29.41
CA LEU A 47 -33.66 -12.64 27.95
C LEU A 47 -33.68 -11.30 27.20
N PRO A 48 -34.47 -10.26 27.57
CA PRO A 48 -34.48 -9.01 26.80
C PRO A 48 -33.13 -8.31 26.81
N ALA A 49 -32.44 -8.21 27.94
CA ALA A 49 -31.12 -7.56 28.01
C ALA A 49 -30.03 -8.31 27.20
N SER A 50 -30.04 -9.64 27.22
CA SER A 50 -29.07 -10.47 26.47
C SER A 50 -29.37 -10.56 24.97
N ILE A 51 -30.64 -10.44 24.57
CA ILE A 51 -31.04 -10.31 23.16
C ILE A 51 -30.72 -8.89 22.65
N LEU A 52 -31.06 -7.84 23.42
CA LEU A 52 -30.80 -6.45 23.05
C LEU A 52 -29.30 -6.19 22.89
N THR A 53 -28.46 -6.66 23.82
CA THR A 53 -26.99 -6.55 23.68
C THR A 53 -26.45 -7.32 22.47
N ARG A 54 -27.00 -8.49 22.13
CA ARG A 54 -26.62 -9.22 20.91
C ARG A 54 -27.08 -8.52 19.62
N CYS A 55 -28.24 -7.88 19.62
CA CYS A 55 -28.72 -7.06 18.50
C CYS A 55 -27.84 -5.82 18.32
N LEU A 56 -27.62 -5.04 19.39
CA LEU A 56 -26.72 -3.88 19.39
C LEU A 56 -25.30 -4.26 18.94
N GLN A 57 -24.78 -5.41 19.37
CA GLN A 57 -23.48 -5.91 18.93
C GLN A 57 -23.46 -6.29 17.44
N ALA A 58 -24.55 -6.85 16.91
CA ALA A 58 -24.67 -7.15 15.48
C ALA A 58 -24.74 -5.87 14.63
N ASP A 59 -25.51 -4.87 15.06
CA ASP A 59 -25.65 -3.58 14.37
C ASP A 59 -24.32 -2.81 14.37
N MET A 60 -23.62 -2.77 15.51
CA MET A 60 -22.26 -2.21 15.62
C MET A 60 -21.24 -2.95 14.75
N MET A 61 -21.36 -4.28 14.59
CA MET A 61 -20.52 -5.03 13.65
C MET A 61 -20.80 -4.68 12.18
N ILE A 62 -22.05 -4.47 11.80
CA ILE A 62 -22.42 -4.04 10.43
C ILE A 62 -21.83 -2.65 10.15
N LEU A 63 -21.93 -1.72 11.10
CA LEU A 63 -21.30 -0.40 11.01
C LEU A 63 -19.77 -0.52 10.90
N ALA A 64 -19.12 -1.34 11.72
CA ALA A 64 -17.68 -1.56 11.66
C ALA A 64 -17.20 -2.15 10.32
N VAL A 65 -17.98 -3.06 9.71
CA VAL A 65 -17.72 -3.59 8.37
C VAL A 65 -17.82 -2.48 7.31
N GLY A 66 -18.88 -1.67 7.35
CA GLY A 66 -19.07 -0.54 6.43
C GLY A 66 -17.96 0.52 6.54
N ALA A 67 -17.58 0.88 7.77
CA ALA A 67 -16.49 1.83 8.04
C ALA A 67 -15.13 1.29 7.56
N SER A 68 -14.79 0.05 7.93
CA SER A 68 -13.51 -0.58 7.54
C SER A 68 -13.38 -0.71 6.03
N MET A 69 -14.45 -1.15 5.34
CA MET A 69 -14.49 -1.22 3.89
C MET A 69 -14.40 0.16 3.23
N GLY A 70 -15.17 1.14 3.72
CA GLY A 70 -15.19 2.50 3.18
C GLY A 70 -13.83 3.20 3.31
N LEU A 71 -13.17 3.07 4.46
CA LEU A 71 -11.83 3.57 4.70
C LEU A 71 -10.77 2.83 3.86
N ALA A 72 -10.88 1.51 3.70
CA ALA A 72 -9.96 0.75 2.85
C ALA A 72 -10.02 1.24 1.39
N ILE A 73 -11.23 1.45 0.85
CA ILE A 73 -11.43 2.00 -0.50
C ILE A 73 -10.89 3.43 -0.60
N LEU A 74 -11.17 4.28 0.40
CA LEU A 74 -10.72 5.67 0.44
C LEU A 74 -9.19 5.80 0.47
N THR A 75 -8.49 4.87 1.14
CA THR A 75 -7.02 4.85 1.13
C THR A 75 -6.42 4.36 -0.17
N LYS A 76 -7.06 3.39 -0.86
CA LYS A 76 -6.57 2.88 -2.14
C LYS A 76 -7.62 2.12 -2.95
N ALA A 77 -7.80 2.51 -4.21
CA ALA A 77 -8.70 1.82 -5.15
C ALA A 77 -8.42 0.31 -5.32
N THR A 78 -7.19 -0.16 -5.09
CA THR A 78 -6.91 -1.61 -5.11
C THR A 78 -7.74 -2.38 -4.09
N ALA A 79 -8.21 -1.75 -3.00
CA ALA A 79 -9.04 -2.36 -1.97
C ALA A 79 -10.34 -3.01 -2.49
N TYR A 80 -10.89 -2.58 -3.63
CA TYR A 80 -12.03 -3.25 -4.26
C TYR A 80 -11.75 -4.74 -4.52
N ILE A 81 -10.52 -5.09 -4.95
CA ILE A 81 -10.11 -6.47 -5.24
C ILE A 81 -10.09 -7.34 -3.98
N TYR A 82 -9.65 -6.80 -2.85
CA TYR A 82 -9.54 -7.52 -1.57
C TYR A 82 -10.90 -7.65 -0.88
N THR A 83 -11.71 -6.60 -0.97
CA THR A 83 -13.03 -6.56 -0.32
C THR A 83 -14.08 -7.35 -1.08
N PHE A 84 -14.01 -7.44 -2.42
CA PHE A 84 -15.03 -8.11 -3.23
C PHE A 84 -15.32 -9.57 -2.80
N PRO A 85 -14.35 -10.49 -2.69
CA PRO A 85 -14.64 -11.86 -2.26
C PRO A 85 -15.16 -11.95 -0.81
N ILE A 86 -14.72 -11.04 0.06
CA ILE A 86 -15.17 -10.96 1.46
C ILE A 86 -16.65 -10.54 1.50
N ILE A 87 -17.04 -9.54 0.71
CA ILE A 87 -18.44 -9.07 0.60
C ILE A 87 -19.32 -10.16 0.00
N VAL A 88 -18.88 -10.83 -1.07
CA VAL A 88 -19.61 -11.94 -1.68
C VAL A 88 -19.88 -13.04 -0.64
N TRP A 89 -18.86 -13.44 0.13
CA TRP A 89 -19.01 -14.40 1.23
C TRP A 89 -19.92 -13.89 2.36
N PHE A 90 -19.80 -12.62 2.76
CA PHE A 90 -20.61 -11.98 3.79
C PHE A 90 -22.08 -11.94 3.39
N CYS A 91 -22.39 -11.49 2.17
CA CYS A 91 -23.73 -11.46 1.59
C CYS A 91 -24.34 -12.86 1.52
N PHE A 92 -23.61 -13.88 1.02
CA PHE A 92 -24.12 -15.26 1.03
C PHE A 92 -24.33 -15.82 2.45
N SER A 93 -23.48 -15.44 3.41
CA SER A 93 -23.59 -15.86 4.81
C SER A 93 -24.79 -15.22 5.52
N LEU A 94 -25.07 -13.95 5.23
CA LEU A 94 -26.25 -13.25 5.74
C LEU A 94 -27.53 -13.70 5.04
N LEU A 95 -27.54 -13.92 3.71
CA LEU A 95 -28.70 -14.40 2.96
C LEU A 95 -29.21 -15.73 3.52
N LYS A 96 -28.32 -16.64 3.91
CA LYS A 96 -28.68 -17.92 4.57
C LYS A 96 -29.33 -17.74 5.96
N ARG A 97 -29.13 -16.61 6.64
CA ARG A 97 -29.66 -16.32 7.98
C ARG A 97 -30.89 -15.42 7.97
N LEU A 98 -30.82 -14.31 7.22
CA LEU A 98 -31.82 -13.23 7.18
C LEU A 98 -32.78 -13.34 5.99
N ARG A 99 -32.49 -14.23 5.02
CA ARG A 99 -33.24 -14.36 3.74
C ARG A 99 -33.38 -12.98 3.10
N TRP A 100 -34.60 -12.58 2.71
CA TRP A 100 -34.86 -11.27 2.09
C TRP A 100 -34.40 -10.08 2.94
N GLN A 101 -34.41 -10.17 4.27
CA GLN A 101 -34.02 -9.06 5.14
C GLN A 101 -32.53 -8.69 5.07
N VAL A 102 -31.71 -9.45 4.31
CA VAL A 102 -30.29 -9.14 4.05
C VAL A 102 -30.07 -7.78 3.38
N TRP A 103 -31.08 -7.21 2.71
CA TRP A 103 -30.94 -5.87 2.11
C TRP A 103 -30.66 -4.79 3.15
N LYS A 104 -31.15 -4.93 4.40
CA LYS A 104 -30.94 -3.93 5.46
C LYS A 104 -29.46 -3.75 5.83
N PRO A 105 -28.72 -4.80 6.28
CA PRO A 105 -27.29 -4.66 6.56
C PRO A 105 -26.45 -4.32 5.32
N ILE A 106 -26.81 -4.83 4.13
CA ILE A 106 -26.13 -4.47 2.89
C ILE A 106 -26.30 -2.97 2.58
N ALA A 107 -27.50 -2.41 2.75
CA ALA A 107 -27.77 -0.99 2.53
C ALA A 107 -26.97 -0.11 3.51
N VAL A 108 -26.88 -0.50 4.79
CA VAL A 108 -26.04 0.22 5.78
C VAL A 108 -24.57 0.22 5.35
N VAL A 109 -24.01 -0.95 5.00
CA VAL A 109 -22.62 -1.06 4.50
C VAL A 109 -22.41 -0.22 3.24
N ALA A 110 -23.32 -0.29 2.27
CA ALA A 110 -23.23 0.47 1.02
C ALA A 110 -23.29 1.98 1.25
N VAL A 111 -24.24 2.46 2.07
CA VAL A 111 -24.36 3.90 2.42
C VAL A 111 -23.08 4.39 3.09
N MET A 112 -22.49 3.64 4.02
CA MET A 112 -21.24 4.03 4.67
C MET A 112 -20.07 4.12 3.69
N VAL A 113 -19.92 3.14 2.80
CA VAL A 113 -18.88 3.15 1.76
C VAL A 113 -19.07 4.35 0.82
N LEU A 114 -20.29 4.62 0.39
CA LEU A 114 -20.62 5.75 -0.48
C LEU A 114 -20.36 7.10 0.21
N VAL A 115 -20.82 7.30 1.44
CA VAL A 115 -20.62 8.54 2.20
C VAL A 115 -19.13 8.83 2.41
N LEU A 116 -18.35 7.84 2.84
CA LEU A 116 -16.91 8.01 3.07
C LEU A 116 -16.11 8.30 1.79
N ASN A 117 -16.59 7.84 0.63
CA ASN A 117 -15.89 8.01 -0.65
C ASN A 117 -16.50 9.06 -1.59
N CYS A 118 -17.65 9.65 -1.23
CA CYS A 118 -18.41 10.58 -2.07
C CYS A 118 -17.54 11.73 -2.59
N GLY A 119 -16.78 12.39 -1.72
CA GLY A 119 -15.88 13.48 -2.10
C GLY A 119 -14.70 13.06 -2.99
N HIS A 120 -14.36 11.76 -3.07
CA HIS A 120 -13.41 11.25 -4.07
C HIS A 120 -14.12 10.95 -5.39
N TYR A 121 -15.27 10.27 -5.36
CA TYR A 121 -16.04 9.95 -6.56
C TYR A 121 -16.52 11.18 -7.32
N LEU A 122 -16.96 12.23 -6.62
CA LEU A 122 -17.37 13.49 -7.26
C LEU A 122 -16.20 14.16 -7.98
N ARG A 123 -15.01 14.20 -7.38
CA ARG A 123 -13.80 14.71 -8.05
C ARG A 123 -13.38 13.88 -9.26
N ASN A 124 -13.55 12.56 -9.20
CA ASN A 124 -13.26 11.69 -10.34
C ASN A 124 -14.30 11.86 -11.47
N LEU A 125 -15.58 12.03 -11.14
CA LEU A 125 -16.65 12.30 -12.10
C LEU A 125 -16.41 13.64 -12.84
N ASP A 126 -16.01 14.65 -12.12
CA ASP A 126 -15.73 16.01 -12.59
C ASP A 126 -14.49 16.08 -13.51
N VAL A 127 -13.44 15.29 -13.24
CA VAL A 127 -12.19 15.28 -14.05
C VAL A 127 -12.19 14.20 -15.16
N TYR A 128 -12.81 13.04 -14.93
CA TYR A 128 -12.71 11.87 -15.83
C TYR A 128 -14.07 11.33 -16.31
N GLY A 129 -15.20 11.92 -15.91
CA GLY A 129 -16.55 11.44 -16.26
C GLY A 129 -16.98 10.14 -15.57
N ALA A 130 -16.17 9.58 -14.67
CA ALA A 130 -16.46 8.30 -14.00
C ALA A 130 -16.03 8.32 -12.51
N PRO A 131 -16.77 7.65 -11.60
CA PRO A 131 -16.44 7.65 -10.16
C PRO A 131 -15.17 6.86 -9.83
N ILE A 132 -14.83 5.88 -10.67
CA ILE A 132 -13.56 5.16 -10.67
C ILE A 132 -12.98 5.34 -12.06
N ALA A 133 -11.81 5.96 -12.15
CA ALA A 133 -11.15 6.27 -13.41
C ALA A 133 -9.65 5.93 -13.34
N SER A 134 -9.06 5.75 -14.53
CA SER A 134 -7.62 5.70 -14.75
C SER A 134 -7.26 6.77 -15.77
N ASP A 135 -6.14 7.45 -15.60
CA ASP A 135 -5.65 8.43 -16.58
C ASP A 135 -5.51 7.75 -17.96
N PRO A 136 -6.19 8.24 -19.02
CA PRO A 136 -6.05 7.69 -20.37
C PRO A 136 -4.62 7.77 -20.93
N GLY A 137 -3.77 8.66 -20.40
CA GLY A 137 -2.37 8.78 -20.76
C GLY A 137 -1.44 7.73 -20.12
N GLU A 138 -1.90 6.98 -19.12
CA GLU A 138 -1.09 5.98 -18.41
C GLU A 138 -1.31 4.54 -18.93
N PRO A 139 -0.29 3.66 -18.87
CA PRO A 139 -0.44 2.26 -19.25
C PRO A 139 -1.49 1.53 -18.39
N LYS A 140 -2.33 0.72 -19.02
CA LYS A 140 -3.36 -0.07 -18.32
C LYS A 140 -2.73 -1.04 -17.31
N TYR A 141 -3.17 -0.95 -16.06
CA TYR A 141 -2.81 -1.87 -14.98
C TYR A 141 -3.53 -3.23 -15.08
N THR A 142 -4.62 -3.32 -15.83
CA THR A 142 -5.42 -4.55 -16.00
C THR A 142 -4.83 -5.46 -17.06
N ASN A 143 -4.94 -6.79 -16.89
CA ASN A 143 -4.58 -7.74 -17.94
C ASN A 143 -5.43 -7.49 -19.20
N ASP A 144 -4.81 -7.61 -20.38
CA ASP A 144 -5.50 -7.50 -21.67
C ASP A 144 -6.08 -8.86 -22.12
N ILE A 145 -5.64 -9.97 -21.51
CA ILE A 145 -6.11 -11.33 -21.79
C ILE A 145 -6.51 -12.05 -20.50
N PHE A 146 -7.64 -12.77 -20.56
CA PHE A 146 -8.25 -13.48 -19.43
C PHE A 146 -8.35 -14.98 -19.71
N THR A 147 -7.20 -15.66 -19.77
CA THR A 147 -7.12 -17.12 -20.02
C THR A 147 -6.55 -17.86 -18.81
N ALA A 148 -6.80 -19.17 -18.71
CA ALA A 148 -6.24 -20.00 -17.65
C ALA A 148 -4.70 -19.99 -17.64
N SER A 149 -4.05 -20.05 -18.81
CA SER A 149 -2.59 -19.98 -18.93
C SER A 149 -2.03 -18.62 -18.51
N ALA A 150 -2.72 -17.52 -18.84
CA ALA A 150 -2.34 -16.16 -18.39
C ALA A 150 -2.48 -16.02 -16.87
N LEU A 151 -3.56 -16.54 -16.28
CA LEU A 151 -3.76 -16.57 -14.83
C LEU A 151 -2.66 -17.39 -14.12
N LEU A 152 -2.33 -18.58 -14.64
CA LEU A 152 -1.26 -19.42 -14.09
C LEU A 152 0.11 -18.77 -14.22
N SER A 153 0.41 -18.14 -15.36
CA SER A 153 1.62 -17.32 -15.53
C SER A 153 1.70 -16.18 -14.50
N ASN A 154 0.60 -15.44 -14.30
CA ASN A 154 0.55 -14.40 -13.27
C ASN A 154 0.72 -14.95 -11.86
N ILE A 155 0.08 -16.07 -11.51
CA ILE A 155 0.25 -16.71 -10.20
C ILE A 155 1.72 -17.09 -9.96
N LEU A 156 2.35 -17.76 -10.93
CA LEU A 156 3.76 -18.17 -10.83
C LEU A 156 4.71 -16.97 -10.68
N ARG A 157 4.51 -15.91 -11.47
CA ARG A 157 5.34 -14.70 -11.39
C ARG A 157 5.10 -13.91 -10.10
N ASN A 158 3.87 -13.89 -9.57
CA ASN A 158 3.56 -13.25 -8.28
C ASN A 158 4.08 -14.09 -7.08
N PHE A 159 4.17 -15.42 -7.19
CA PHE A 159 4.89 -16.25 -6.22
C PHE A 159 6.41 -16.02 -6.29
N GLY A 160 6.98 -15.86 -7.48
CA GLY A 160 8.41 -15.56 -7.67
C GLY A 160 8.88 -14.31 -6.89
N LEU A 161 8.03 -13.29 -6.77
CA LEU A 161 8.28 -12.09 -5.96
C LEU A 161 8.44 -12.36 -4.45
N HIS A 162 8.01 -13.53 -3.96
CA HIS A 162 8.13 -13.96 -2.56
C HIS A 162 9.05 -15.18 -2.38
N LEU A 163 9.79 -15.58 -3.42
CA LEU A 163 10.78 -16.65 -3.35
C LEU A 163 12.22 -16.13 -3.24
N GLY A 164 12.44 -14.81 -3.42
CA GLY A 164 13.78 -14.23 -3.35
C GLY A 164 14.40 -14.33 -1.96
N THR A 165 15.66 -14.77 -1.88
CA THR A 165 16.45 -14.90 -0.65
C THR A 165 17.74 -14.07 -0.75
N PRO A 166 18.46 -13.88 0.37
CA PRO A 166 19.82 -13.31 0.35
C PRO A 166 20.88 -14.18 -0.36
N VAL A 167 20.51 -15.35 -0.89
CA VAL A 167 21.39 -16.32 -1.55
C VAL A 167 21.07 -16.36 -3.05
N GLY A 168 21.86 -15.66 -3.86
CA GLY A 168 21.65 -15.54 -5.31
C GLY A 168 21.50 -16.87 -6.07
N LEU A 169 22.13 -17.96 -5.58
CA LEU A 169 21.97 -19.30 -6.15
C LEU A 169 20.53 -19.84 -6.01
N SER A 170 19.87 -19.61 -4.87
CA SER A 170 18.46 -20.00 -4.69
C SER A 170 17.55 -19.21 -5.64
N ASN A 171 17.83 -17.91 -5.81
CA ASN A 171 17.10 -17.05 -6.74
C ASN A 171 17.24 -17.56 -8.18
N ALA A 172 18.45 -17.94 -8.59
CA ALA A 172 18.72 -18.53 -9.90
C ALA A 172 17.93 -19.82 -10.16
N ILE A 173 17.88 -20.71 -9.15
CA ILE A 173 17.14 -21.99 -9.24
C ILE A 173 15.65 -21.73 -9.39
N PHE A 174 15.06 -20.88 -8.53
CA PHE A 174 13.64 -20.55 -8.61
C PHE A 174 13.28 -19.84 -9.92
N ASP A 175 14.15 -18.96 -10.43
CA ASP A 175 13.94 -18.26 -11.70
C ASP A 175 13.92 -19.24 -12.87
N LYS A 176 14.88 -20.19 -12.91
CA LYS A 176 14.91 -21.27 -13.91
C LYS A 176 13.67 -22.17 -13.82
N ILE A 177 13.21 -22.51 -12.62
CA ILE A 177 11.98 -23.31 -12.42
C ILE A 177 10.76 -22.55 -12.98
N ILE A 178 10.61 -21.26 -12.68
CA ILE A 178 9.49 -20.46 -13.19
C ILE A 178 9.55 -20.35 -14.72
N ASN A 179 10.73 -20.14 -15.31
CA ASN A 179 10.90 -20.13 -16.77
C ASN A 179 10.52 -21.48 -17.41
N LEU A 180 10.94 -22.61 -16.83
CA LEU A 180 10.56 -23.95 -17.32
C LEU A 180 9.04 -24.17 -17.26
N LEU A 181 8.36 -23.72 -16.20
CA LEU A 181 6.91 -23.79 -16.11
C LEU A 181 6.21 -22.91 -17.16
N HIS A 182 6.78 -21.76 -17.55
CA HIS A 182 6.24 -20.92 -18.62
C HIS A 182 6.36 -21.57 -20.01
N LEU A 183 7.43 -22.34 -20.25
CA LEU A 183 7.54 -23.17 -21.47
C LEU A 183 6.43 -24.23 -21.54
N VAL A 184 6.11 -24.89 -20.42
CA VAL A 184 5.01 -25.88 -20.34
C VAL A 184 3.64 -25.21 -20.54
N LEU A 185 3.45 -23.98 -20.04
CA LEU A 185 2.21 -23.21 -20.24
C LEU A 185 2.06 -22.62 -21.65
N ASN A 186 3.13 -22.65 -22.46
CA ASN A 186 3.24 -21.97 -23.76
C ASN A 186 2.85 -20.48 -23.70
N VAL A 187 3.33 -19.77 -22.67
CA VAL A 187 3.12 -18.32 -22.46
C VAL A 187 4.45 -17.64 -22.23
N GLU A 188 4.72 -16.55 -22.97
CA GLU A 188 5.94 -15.76 -22.77
C GLU A 188 5.93 -15.10 -21.37
N ILE A 189 6.99 -15.31 -20.60
CA ILE A 189 7.13 -14.79 -19.23
C ILE A 189 7.12 -13.25 -19.12
N ASN A 190 7.30 -12.55 -20.24
CA ASN A 190 7.30 -11.09 -20.35
C ASN A 190 6.19 -10.54 -21.27
N ASP A 191 5.17 -11.34 -21.59
CA ASP A 191 4.08 -10.95 -22.51
C ASP A 191 3.48 -9.58 -22.10
N PRO A 192 3.52 -8.54 -22.95
CA PRO A 192 3.07 -7.19 -22.61
C PRO A 192 1.56 -7.11 -22.31
N ARG A 193 0.77 -8.12 -22.69
CA ARG A 193 -0.66 -8.23 -22.37
C ARG A 193 -0.91 -8.57 -20.89
N THR A 194 0.09 -9.14 -20.22
CA THR A 194 0.02 -9.55 -18.80
C THR A 194 1.13 -8.94 -17.94
N THR A 195 2.04 -8.17 -18.54
CA THR A 195 3.21 -7.57 -17.90
C THR A 195 3.12 -6.05 -18.05
N TYR A 196 3.28 -5.30 -16.97
CA TYR A 196 3.20 -3.84 -17.06
C TYR A 196 4.42 -3.27 -17.78
N ILE A 197 4.18 -2.40 -18.75
CA ILE A 197 5.16 -1.90 -19.70
C ILE A 197 6.24 -1.05 -18.98
N ASN A 198 7.46 -1.03 -19.52
CA ASN A 198 8.64 -0.26 -19.05
C ASN A 198 9.31 -0.71 -17.74
N LEU A 199 9.00 -1.90 -17.20
CA LEU A 199 9.58 -2.40 -15.92
C LEU A 199 10.70 -3.44 -16.06
N GLY A 200 11.22 -3.64 -17.27
CA GLY A 200 12.23 -4.66 -17.55
C GLY A 200 11.67 -6.08 -17.58
N ARG A 201 12.55 -7.06 -17.70
CA ARG A 201 12.20 -8.50 -17.74
C ARG A 201 11.81 -8.98 -16.34
N PHE A 202 10.95 -9.98 -16.26
CA PHE A 202 10.73 -10.78 -15.05
C PHE A 202 12.06 -11.28 -14.49
N GLY A 203 12.15 -11.28 -13.17
CA GLY A 203 13.22 -11.92 -12.42
C GLY A 203 12.86 -11.98 -10.94
N ILE A 204 13.57 -12.82 -10.19
CA ILE A 204 13.35 -12.96 -8.74
C ILE A 204 14.09 -11.85 -7.98
N PRO A 205 13.42 -11.15 -7.02
CA PRO A 205 14.07 -10.10 -6.24
C PRO A 205 15.30 -10.60 -5.48
N GLY A 206 16.40 -9.84 -5.54
CA GLY A 206 17.71 -10.23 -5.02
C GLY A 206 18.72 -10.59 -6.12
N GLY A 207 18.26 -11.05 -7.29
CA GLY A 207 19.11 -11.27 -8.46
C GLY A 207 20.16 -12.39 -8.29
N LEU A 208 21.11 -12.43 -9.23
CA LEU A 208 22.10 -13.50 -9.37
C LEU A 208 23.42 -13.24 -8.62
N SER A 209 23.72 -11.97 -8.31
CA SER A 209 25.11 -11.48 -8.23
C SER A 209 25.61 -11.00 -6.86
N THR A 210 24.84 -11.16 -5.77
CA THR A 210 25.32 -10.84 -4.41
C THR A 210 24.79 -11.81 -3.35
N ILE A 211 25.66 -12.23 -2.43
CA ILE A 211 25.25 -12.54 -1.06
C ILE A 211 24.92 -11.20 -0.40
N GLY A 212 23.68 -10.97 -0.01
CA GLY A 212 23.29 -9.68 0.57
C GLY A 212 21.78 -9.48 0.71
N ILE A 213 21.40 -8.52 1.55
CA ILE A 213 20.01 -8.19 1.83
C ILE A 213 19.55 -7.09 0.87
N ASN A 214 18.68 -7.43 -0.08
CA ASN A 214 17.99 -6.45 -0.92
C ASN A 214 16.78 -5.85 -0.14
N ALA A 215 17.06 -5.06 0.89
CA ALA A 215 16.06 -4.41 1.73
C ALA A 215 15.58 -3.08 1.13
N THR A 216 14.77 -3.14 0.07
CA THR A 216 14.02 -1.96 -0.42
C THR A 216 12.53 -2.07 -0.11
N GLU A 217 11.89 -0.97 0.31
CA GLU A 217 10.45 -0.92 0.61
C GLU A 217 9.56 -1.36 -0.57
N ASN A 218 10.10 -1.29 -1.80
CA ASN A 218 9.33 -1.52 -3.02
C ASN A 218 9.45 -2.93 -3.60
N ASN A 219 10.50 -3.71 -3.29
CA ASN A 219 10.73 -5.02 -3.93
C ASN A 219 11.20 -6.16 -3.01
N THR A 220 11.28 -5.95 -1.69
CA THR A 220 11.66 -7.00 -0.73
C THR A 220 10.67 -8.19 -0.75
N SER A 221 11.21 -9.41 -0.84
CA SER A 221 10.46 -10.67 -0.79
C SER A 221 10.02 -11.03 0.62
N ASN A 222 8.82 -11.61 0.79
CA ASN A 222 8.33 -12.07 2.10
C ASN A 222 8.42 -13.60 2.28
N THR A 223 9.62 -14.15 2.06
CA THR A 223 9.83 -15.59 1.84
C THR A 223 9.50 -16.48 3.02
N LEU A 224 9.83 -16.06 4.25
CA LEU A 224 9.51 -16.85 5.46
C LEU A 224 8.00 -16.95 5.70
N HIS A 225 7.26 -15.84 5.57
CA HIS A 225 5.80 -15.87 5.68
C HIS A 225 5.16 -16.62 4.51
N PHE A 226 5.72 -16.56 3.31
CA PHE A 226 5.21 -17.32 2.16
C PHE A 226 5.31 -18.82 2.39
N ILE A 227 6.50 -19.31 2.80
CA ILE A 227 6.71 -20.72 3.17
C ILE A 227 5.77 -21.12 4.32
N LEU A 228 5.62 -20.28 5.34
CA LEU A 228 4.75 -20.54 6.48
C LEU A 228 3.26 -20.65 6.09
N ILE A 229 2.78 -19.79 5.19
CA ILE A 229 1.40 -19.85 4.67
C ILE A 229 1.20 -21.14 3.89
N VAL A 230 2.12 -21.49 2.98
CA VAL A 230 2.06 -22.75 2.22
C VAL A 230 2.07 -23.97 3.15
N ALA A 231 2.95 -23.99 4.15
CA ALA A 231 3.01 -25.06 5.15
C ALA A 231 1.73 -25.16 5.99
N ALA A 232 1.15 -24.04 6.41
CA ALA A 232 -0.11 -24.00 7.16
C ALA A 232 -1.31 -24.48 6.31
N ILE A 233 -1.33 -24.16 5.00
CA ILE A 233 -2.33 -24.67 4.05
C ILE A 233 -2.20 -26.19 3.91
N ILE A 234 -0.97 -26.70 3.68
CA ILE A 234 -0.71 -28.14 3.58
C ILE A 234 -1.14 -28.85 4.87
N LEU A 235 -0.75 -28.35 6.04
CA LEU A 235 -1.14 -28.93 7.34
C LEU A 235 -2.66 -28.92 7.55
N CYS A 236 -3.34 -27.84 7.19
CA CYS A 236 -4.81 -27.73 7.28
C CYS A 236 -5.55 -28.71 6.36
N LEU A 237 -5.01 -29.01 5.18
CA LEU A 237 -5.62 -29.92 4.21
C LEU A 237 -5.30 -31.39 4.51
N SER A 238 -4.08 -31.68 4.97
CA SER A 238 -3.60 -33.03 5.28
C SER A 238 -4.11 -33.55 6.62
N TRP A 239 -4.36 -32.69 7.62
CA TRP A 239 -4.80 -33.13 8.94
C TRP A 239 -6.34 -33.18 9.04
N PRO A 240 -6.98 -34.36 9.19
CA PRO A 240 -8.45 -34.46 9.12
C PRO A 240 -9.21 -33.68 10.21
N PHE A 241 -8.57 -33.43 11.36
CA PHE A 241 -9.15 -32.62 12.43
C PHE A 241 -9.34 -31.15 12.01
N LEU A 242 -8.32 -30.55 11.38
CA LEU A 242 -8.41 -29.19 10.83
C LEU A 242 -9.40 -29.14 9.66
N ARG A 243 -9.34 -30.10 8.74
CA ARG A 243 -10.23 -30.17 7.57
C ARG A 243 -11.72 -30.28 7.94
N LYS A 244 -12.08 -30.83 9.11
CA LYS A 244 -13.48 -30.84 9.61
C LYS A 244 -13.98 -29.44 10.03
N LYS A 245 -13.09 -28.48 10.33
CA LYS A 245 -13.46 -27.11 10.75
C LYS A 245 -13.88 -26.26 9.54
N ARG A 246 -15.15 -26.38 9.12
CA ARG A 246 -15.72 -25.70 7.93
C ARG A 246 -15.45 -24.19 7.87
N TYR A 247 -15.43 -23.48 9.01
CA TYR A 247 -15.15 -22.04 9.06
C TYR A 247 -13.71 -21.72 8.59
N LEU A 248 -12.74 -22.57 8.95
CA LEU A 248 -11.33 -22.41 8.60
C LEU A 248 -11.11 -22.61 7.10
N LEU A 249 -11.71 -23.65 6.52
CA LEU A 249 -11.69 -23.86 5.07
C LEU A 249 -12.41 -22.74 4.31
N THR A 250 -13.54 -22.26 4.82
CA THR A 250 -14.28 -21.16 4.18
C THR A 250 -13.46 -19.87 4.16
N TYR A 251 -12.81 -19.54 5.30
CA TYR A 251 -11.92 -18.39 5.39
C TYR A 251 -10.71 -18.53 4.44
N LEU A 252 -10.08 -19.71 4.41
CA LEU A 252 -8.99 -20.02 3.48
C LEU A 252 -9.43 -19.83 2.02
N THR A 253 -10.58 -20.35 1.61
CA THR A 253 -11.11 -20.17 0.25
C THR A 253 -11.32 -18.69 -0.09
N VAL A 254 -11.89 -17.90 0.84
CA VAL A 254 -12.08 -16.45 0.63
C VAL A 254 -10.74 -15.74 0.46
N VAL A 255 -9.77 -15.93 1.36
CA VAL A 255 -8.47 -15.23 1.27
C VAL A 255 -7.67 -15.68 0.04
N SER A 256 -7.66 -16.97 -0.29
CA SER A 256 -7.04 -17.47 -1.53
C SER A 256 -7.71 -16.91 -2.79
N SER A 257 -9.03 -16.73 -2.78
CA SER A 257 -9.75 -16.15 -3.93
C SER A 257 -9.40 -14.67 -4.16
N ILE A 258 -9.02 -13.91 -3.13
CA ILE A 258 -8.49 -12.54 -3.28
C ILE A 258 -7.19 -12.56 -4.10
N PHE A 259 -6.26 -13.46 -3.76
CA PHE A 259 -4.98 -13.56 -4.48
C PHE A 259 -5.19 -14.03 -5.94
N VAL A 260 -6.08 -15.00 -6.17
CA VAL A 260 -6.45 -15.44 -7.52
C VAL A 260 -7.09 -14.31 -8.33
N LEU A 261 -8.03 -13.55 -7.74
CA LEU A 261 -8.67 -12.41 -8.38
C LEU A 261 -7.67 -11.29 -8.70
N PHE A 262 -6.74 -11.02 -7.79
CA PHE A 262 -5.64 -10.07 -8.00
C PHE A 262 -4.77 -10.48 -9.21
N CYS A 263 -4.35 -11.74 -9.28
CA CYS A 263 -3.58 -12.27 -10.41
C CYS A 263 -4.37 -12.34 -11.72
N PHE A 264 -5.70 -12.50 -11.65
CA PHE A 264 -6.58 -12.52 -12.82
C PHE A 264 -6.79 -11.11 -13.38
N LEU A 265 -6.96 -10.10 -12.53
CA LEU A 265 -7.30 -8.75 -12.96
C LEU A 265 -6.08 -7.90 -13.35
N LEU A 266 -4.95 -8.00 -12.64
CA LEU A 266 -3.83 -7.07 -12.79
C LEU A 266 -2.64 -7.66 -13.56
N LYS A 267 -2.00 -6.82 -14.39
CA LYS A 267 -0.70 -7.11 -15.01
C LYS A 267 0.38 -7.22 -13.95
N TRP A 268 1.34 -8.12 -14.11
CA TRP A 268 2.45 -8.29 -13.18
C TRP A 268 3.37 -7.05 -13.13
N GLN A 269 3.81 -6.69 -11.92
CA GLN A 269 4.73 -5.58 -11.62
C GLN A 269 5.66 -5.96 -10.46
N TRP A 270 6.90 -5.45 -10.43
CA TRP A 270 7.86 -5.73 -9.35
C TRP A 270 7.35 -5.37 -7.94
N TRP A 271 6.65 -4.24 -7.81
CA TRP A 271 6.11 -3.76 -6.53
C TRP A 271 4.80 -4.43 -6.12
N HIS A 272 4.38 -5.49 -6.82
CA HIS A 272 3.30 -6.35 -6.35
C HIS A 272 3.63 -6.98 -4.99
N SER A 273 4.90 -7.17 -4.61
CA SER A 273 5.28 -7.58 -3.26
C SER A 273 4.62 -6.72 -2.17
N ARG A 274 4.66 -5.39 -2.35
CA ARG A 274 3.99 -4.41 -1.48
C ARG A 274 2.45 -4.47 -1.58
N LEU A 275 1.90 -4.71 -2.76
CA LEU A 275 0.45 -4.91 -2.93
C LEU A 275 -0.03 -6.23 -2.31
N HIS A 276 0.83 -7.23 -2.15
CA HIS A 276 0.48 -8.49 -1.49
C HIS A 276 0.45 -8.38 0.05
N LEU A 277 1.00 -7.33 0.67
CA LEU A 277 1.07 -7.20 2.14
C LEU A 277 -0.31 -7.38 2.85
N PRO A 278 -1.44 -6.83 2.36
CA PRO A 278 -2.76 -7.09 2.95
C PRO A 278 -3.19 -8.56 2.84
N ILE A 279 -2.77 -9.29 1.80
CA ILE A 279 -3.05 -10.74 1.66
C ILE A 279 -2.25 -11.53 2.71
N PHE A 280 -0.97 -11.19 2.95
CA PHE A 280 -0.21 -11.80 4.06
C PHE A 280 -0.87 -11.53 5.42
N LEU A 281 -1.34 -10.30 5.66
CA LEU A 281 -2.04 -9.95 6.89
C LEU A 281 -3.36 -10.73 7.04
N LEU A 282 -4.12 -10.93 5.96
CA LEU A 282 -5.32 -11.77 5.96
C LEU A 282 -5.01 -13.26 6.15
N PHE A 283 -3.85 -13.76 5.74
CA PHE A 283 -3.43 -15.12 6.06
C PHE A 283 -2.94 -15.29 7.51
N ALA A 284 -2.50 -14.24 8.19
CA ALA A 284 -1.98 -14.31 9.57
C ALA A 284 -2.94 -14.99 10.58
N PRO A 285 -4.25 -14.64 10.68
CA PRO A 285 -5.17 -15.35 11.58
C PRO A 285 -5.41 -16.81 11.19
N PHE A 286 -5.38 -17.14 9.89
CA PHE A 286 -5.46 -18.54 9.44
C PHE A 286 -4.24 -19.35 9.92
N VAL A 287 -3.03 -18.82 9.71
CA VAL A 287 -1.78 -19.43 10.18
C VAL A 287 -1.79 -19.57 11.70
N GLY A 288 -2.18 -18.52 12.44
CA GLY A 288 -2.26 -18.56 13.90
C GLY A 288 -3.22 -19.63 14.43
N VAL A 289 -4.41 -19.77 13.83
CA VAL A 289 -5.38 -20.83 14.20
C VAL A 289 -4.87 -22.22 13.85
N VAL A 290 -4.11 -22.40 12.77
CA VAL A 290 -3.51 -23.69 12.42
C VAL A 290 -2.37 -24.05 13.38
N LEU A 291 -1.44 -23.12 13.64
CA LEU A 291 -0.32 -23.34 14.56
C LEU A 291 -0.77 -23.57 16.01
N SER A 292 -1.86 -22.93 16.46
CA SER A 292 -2.37 -23.13 17.83
C SER A 292 -2.94 -24.53 18.09
N GLN A 293 -3.11 -25.37 17.06
CA GLN A 293 -3.49 -26.78 17.23
C GLN A 293 -2.27 -27.73 17.31
N ILE A 294 -1.05 -27.21 17.18
CA ILE A 294 0.19 -27.99 17.36
C ILE A 294 0.46 -28.11 18.87
N PRO A 295 0.56 -29.32 19.44
CA PRO A 295 0.69 -29.49 20.89
C PRO A 295 2.05 -29.04 21.44
N GLN A 296 3.10 -29.00 20.62
CA GLN A 296 4.41 -28.45 20.99
C GLN A 296 4.39 -26.91 20.97
N HIS A 297 3.73 -26.29 21.95
CA HIS A 297 3.67 -24.83 22.08
C HIS A 297 5.05 -24.15 22.12
N GLN A 298 6.07 -24.81 22.68
CA GLN A 298 7.46 -24.31 22.67
C GLN A 298 8.01 -24.14 21.24
N LEU A 299 7.67 -25.04 20.31
CA LEU A 299 8.07 -24.94 18.90
C LEU A 299 7.37 -23.78 18.20
N VAL A 300 6.08 -23.55 18.49
CA VAL A 300 5.31 -22.43 17.94
C VAL A 300 5.86 -21.09 18.46
N ASN A 301 6.21 -21.01 19.75
CA ASN A 301 6.82 -19.83 20.36
C ASN A 301 8.24 -19.57 19.81
N ALA A 302 9.04 -20.63 19.64
CA ALA A 302 10.36 -20.53 19.00
C ALA A 302 10.25 -20.05 17.54
N LEU A 303 9.29 -20.56 16.77
CA LEU A 303 9.01 -20.10 15.41
C LEU A 303 8.61 -18.62 15.38
N ALA A 304 7.75 -18.17 16.30
CA ALA A 304 7.39 -16.76 16.42
C ALA A 304 8.60 -15.88 16.76
N ALA A 305 9.45 -16.30 17.69
CA ALA A 305 10.70 -15.62 18.03
C ALA A 305 11.67 -15.57 16.83
N ILE A 306 11.82 -16.67 16.09
CA ILE A 306 12.63 -16.73 14.87
C ILE A 306 12.10 -15.77 13.80
N LEU A 307 10.77 -15.66 13.60
CA LEU A 307 10.20 -14.70 12.64
C LEU A 307 10.47 -13.24 13.04
N ILE A 308 10.38 -12.92 14.34
CA ILE A 308 10.72 -11.59 14.86
C ILE A 308 12.21 -11.30 14.63
N LEU A 309 13.09 -12.19 15.06
CA LEU A 309 14.54 -12.04 14.90
C LEU A 309 14.96 -11.96 13.42
N ALA A 310 14.34 -12.76 12.56
CA ALA A 310 14.56 -12.74 11.12
C ALA A 310 14.01 -11.47 10.44
N SER A 311 13.09 -10.72 11.06
CA SER A 311 12.66 -9.42 10.52
C SER A 311 13.69 -8.30 10.76
N LEU A 312 14.52 -8.43 11.81
CA LEU A 312 15.44 -7.37 12.25
C LEU A 312 16.46 -6.93 11.18
N PRO A 313 17.16 -7.81 10.44
CA PRO A 313 18.12 -7.38 9.42
C PRO A 313 17.48 -6.54 8.31
N TRP A 314 16.25 -6.85 7.91
CA TRP A 314 15.52 -6.08 6.90
C TRP A 314 15.01 -4.74 7.45
N LEU A 315 14.63 -4.69 8.73
CA LEU A 315 14.22 -3.46 9.41
C LEU A 315 15.40 -2.48 9.55
N PHE A 316 16.55 -2.96 10.04
CA PHE A 316 17.72 -2.10 10.28
C PHE A 316 18.44 -1.67 8.99
N SER A 317 18.49 -2.54 7.97
CA SER A 317 19.16 -2.30 6.69
C SER A 317 18.24 -1.74 5.58
N CYS A 318 17.04 -1.25 5.91
CA CYS A 318 16.11 -0.67 4.93
C CYS A 318 16.77 0.50 4.16
N ARG A 319 16.82 0.41 2.83
CA ARG A 319 17.59 1.35 1.99
C ARG A 319 17.01 2.75 1.94
N GLU A 320 15.69 2.86 1.98
CA GLU A 320 14.98 4.14 1.98
C GLU A 320 15.05 4.83 3.37
N ARG A 321 15.10 4.04 4.45
CA ARG A 321 15.09 4.50 5.85
C ARG A 321 16.07 3.71 6.72
N PRO A 322 17.39 3.81 6.48
CA PRO A 322 18.37 3.06 7.25
C PRO A 322 18.38 3.53 8.71
N VAL A 323 18.24 2.57 9.62
CA VAL A 323 18.31 2.82 11.08
C VAL A 323 19.76 2.70 11.56
N MET A 324 20.57 1.88 10.88
CA MET A 324 22.01 1.72 11.11
C MET A 324 22.78 2.02 9.81
N GLY A 325 23.98 2.59 9.94
CA GLY A 325 24.84 3.00 8.83
C GLY A 325 25.38 4.43 9.00
N GLU A 326 26.28 4.85 8.11
CA GLU A 326 26.88 6.18 8.10
C GLU A 326 25.81 7.27 7.90
N ASP A 327 25.03 7.13 6.82
CA ASP A 327 23.78 7.84 6.59
C ASP A 327 22.62 7.05 7.22
N ASN A 328 22.02 7.58 8.28
CA ASN A 328 20.88 6.97 8.97
C ASN A 328 19.83 8.02 9.36
N ILE A 329 18.61 7.58 9.69
CA ILE A 329 17.47 8.48 9.98
C ILE A 329 17.67 9.45 11.16
N PHE A 330 18.67 9.21 12.02
CA PHE A 330 18.98 10.06 13.17
C PHE A 330 20.09 11.08 12.88
N ASN A 331 21.03 10.75 11.99
CA ASN A 331 22.19 11.58 11.65
C ASN A 331 21.98 12.41 10.37
N THR A 332 21.23 11.89 9.39
CA THR A 332 20.96 12.57 8.11
C THR A 332 19.85 13.61 8.27
N THR A 333 20.02 14.82 7.72
CA THR A 333 19.03 15.90 7.85
C THR A 333 17.70 15.55 7.17
N ARG A 334 16.58 16.07 7.70
CA ARG A 334 15.23 15.81 7.15
C ARG A 334 15.11 16.19 5.65
N ILE A 335 15.81 17.22 5.21
CA ILE A 335 15.84 17.65 3.80
C ILE A 335 16.49 16.57 2.91
N GLU A 336 17.59 15.98 3.36
CA GLU A 336 18.30 14.94 2.61
C GLU A 336 17.56 13.61 2.59
N GLN A 337 16.82 13.30 3.65
CA GLN A 337 15.98 12.10 3.73
C GLN A 337 14.90 12.07 2.64
N TYR A 338 14.37 13.23 2.18
CA TYR A 338 13.40 13.26 1.08
C TYR A 338 13.95 12.78 -0.27
N PHE A 339 15.27 12.70 -0.43
CA PHE A 339 15.92 12.20 -1.64
C PHE A 339 16.48 10.77 -1.48
N ASN A 340 16.16 10.09 -0.37
CA ASN A 340 16.42 8.66 -0.21
C ASN A 340 15.57 7.83 -1.18
N GLY A 341 16.13 6.74 -1.72
CA GLY A 341 15.50 5.91 -2.77
C GLY A 341 16.23 5.95 -4.13
N GLN A 342 17.31 6.74 -4.26
CA GLN A 342 18.21 6.72 -5.42
C GLN A 342 19.65 6.36 -4.99
N THR A 343 20.50 5.94 -5.94
CA THR A 343 21.93 5.67 -5.64
C THR A 343 22.62 6.95 -5.14
N SER A 344 23.58 6.86 -4.22
CA SER A 344 24.12 8.03 -3.51
C SER A 344 24.59 9.18 -4.43
N LYS A 345 25.31 8.86 -5.53
CA LYS A 345 25.70 9.84 -6.56
C LYS A 345 24.51 10.51 -7.27
N LYS A 346 23.42 9.77 -7.50
CA LYS A 346 22.19 10.28 -8.13
C LYS A 346 21.35 11.09 -7.13
N LYS A 347 21.27 10.64 -5.87
CA LYS A 347 20.66 11.36 -4.72
C LYS A 347 21.28 12.76 -4.60
N ALA A 348 22.60 12.86 -4.48
CA ALA A 348 23.30 14.15 -4.37
C ALA A 348 22.98 15.08 -5.55
N ARG A 349 23.19 14.62 -6.79
CA ARG A 349 22.93 15.42 -8.00
C ARG A 349 21.48 15.91 -8.12
N VAL A 350 20.49 15.10 -7.71
CA VAL A 350 19.08 15.50 -7.71
C VAL A 350 18.80 16.49 -6.57
N ARG A 351 19.23 16.18 -5.34
CA ARG A 351 19.10 17.07 -4.17
C ARG A 351 19.65 18.47 -4.49
N ASP A 352 20.88 18.54 -4.99
CA ASP A 352 21.58 19.81 -5.20
C ASP A 352 20.90 20.65 -6.29
N ALA A 353 20.36 20.02 -7.34
CA ALA A 353 19.59 20.70 -8.37
C ALA A 353 18.23 21.23 -7.86
N TYR A 354 17.53 20.47 -7.01
CA TYR A 354 16.29 20.96 -6.39
C TYR A 354 16.57 22.11 -5.41
N LEU A 355 17.53 21.94 -4.49
CA LEU A 355 17.89 22.96 -3.50
C LEU A 355 18.46 24.22 -4.15
N GLY A 356 19.28 24.09 -5.19
CA GLY A 356 19.79 25.23 -5.97
C GLY A 356 18.66 26.07 -6.59
N GLY A 357 17.68 25.41 -7.22
CA GLY A 357 16.53 26.09 -7.82
C GLY A 357 15.61 26.75 -6.79
N ILE A 358 15.39 26.08 -5.65
CA ILE A 358 14.60 26.64 -4.54
C ILE A 358 15.31 27.84 -3.89
N ASN A 359 16.63 27.77 -3.72
CA ASN A 359 17.41 28.89 -3.18
C ASN A 359 17.46 30.08 -4.16
N PHE A 360 17.52 29.82 -5.46
CA PHE A 360 17.37 30.85 -6.49
C PHE A 360 15.99 31.54 -6.41
N LEU A 361 14.90 30.77 -6.29
CA LEU A 361 13.55 31.31 -6.08
C LEU A 361 13.45 32.18 -4.81
N LYS A 362 14.07 31.76 -3.70
CA LYS A 362 14.14 32.56 -2.47
C LYS A 362 14.84 33.91 -2.67
N SER A 363 15.83 33.98 -3.57
CA SER A 363 16.53 35.22 -3.90
C SER A 363 15.80 36.12 -4.90
N SER A 364 14.83 35.60 -5.67
CA SER A 364 14.18 36.34 -6.76
C SER A 364 12.97 37.20 -6.33
N GLN A 365 12.70 37.33 -5.02
CA GLN A 365 11.56 38.07 -4.44
C GLN A 365 10.17 37.64 -4.99
N CYS A 366 10.07 36.44 -5.55
CA CYS A 366 8.84 35.94 -6.18
C CYS A 366 8.14 34.92 -5.29
N SER A 367 6.95 35.24 -4.77
CA SER A 367 6.14 34.35 -3.91
C SER A 367 5.18 33.43 -4.67
N GLU A 368 4.94 33.68 -5.97
CA GLU A 368 3.97 32.97 -6.81
C GLU A 368 4.70 32.05 -7.81
N ILE A 369 4.72 30.75 -7.53
CA ILE A 369 5.52 29.75 -8.24
C ILE A 369 4.62 28.79 -9.02
N GLY A 370 4.81 28.76 -10.34
CA GLY A 370 4.23 27.76 -11.23
C GLY A 370 5.11 26.51 -11.28
N LEU A 371 4.52 25.34 -11.05
CA LEU A 371 5.19 24.04 -11.14
C LEU A 371 4.98 23.43 -12.53
N LEU A 372 6.08 23.03 -13.17
CA LEU A 372 6.13 22.28 -14.43
C LEU A 372 6.80 20.93 -14.16
N LEU A 373 6.04 20.01 -13.57
CA LEU A 373 6.50 18.68 -13.14
C LEU A 373 6.00 17.58 -14.09
N GLY A 374 6.63 16.41 -14.02
CA GLY A 374 6.13 15.18 -14.62
C GLY A 374 5.82 14.10 -13.57
N HIS A 375 5.20 13.01 -14.01
CA HIS A 375 4.53 12.01 -13.17
C HIS A 375 5.33 11.51 -11.94
N ASN A 376 6.65 11.36 -12.06
CA ASN A 376 7.51 10.75 -11.02
C ASN A 376 8.50 11.75 -10.38
N ASP A 377 8.23 13.06 -10.45
CA ASP A 377 9.07 14.07 -9.79
C ASP A 377 8.76 14.25 -8.32
N VAL A 378 9.73 14.82 -7.59
CA VAL A 378 9.68 14.93 -6.14
C VAL A 378 9.21 16.34 -5.77
N GLU A 379 7.90 16.55 -5.78
CA GLU A 379 7.30 17.86 -5.50
C GLU A 379 7.45 18.29 -4.03
N TYR A 380 7.20 17.38 -3.07
CA TYR A 380 7.11 17.70 -1.64
C TYR A 380 8.31 18.47 -1.04
N PRO A 381 9.59 18.20 -1.41
CA PRO A 381 10.74 19.02 -1.01
C PRO A 381 10.62 20.50 -1.36
N ILE A 382 9.96 20.86 -2.46
CA ILE A 382 9.77 22.25 -2.88
C ILE A 382 8.96 22.98 -1.81
N TRP A 383 7.79 22.45 -1.46
CA TRP A 383 6.94 22.94 -0.37
C TRP A 383 7.69 23.00 0.97
N ALA A 384 8.33 21.90 1.36
CA ALA A 384 8.97 21.77 2.67
C ALA A 384 10.18 22.72 2.87
N VAL A 385 10.94 23.01 1.81
CA VAL A 385 12.11 23.91 1.89
C VAL A 385 11.70 25.36 1.72
N LEU A 386 10.66 25.68 0.94
CA LEU A 386 10.13 27.05 0.85
C LEU A 386 9.48 27.49 2.17
N GLN A 387 8.68 26.63 2.81
CA GLN A 387 8.05 26.94 4.11
C GLN A 387 9.04 27.28 5.25
N GLN A 388 10.33 26.98 5.11
CA GLN A 388 11.37 27.33 6.09
C GLN A 388 11.90 28.78 5.98
N SER A 389 11.46 29.57 4.99
CA SER A 389 11.88 30.97 4.85
C SER A 389 10.94 31.95 5.53
N ASN A 390 11.47 33.07 6.02
CA ASN A 390 10.72 34.20 6.59
C ASN A 390 9.91 35.04 5.57
N GLN A 391 9.66 34.52 4.36
CA GLN A 391 8.81 35.17 3.36
C GLN A 391 7.32 35.04 3.75
N PRO A 392 6.44 36.00 3.39
CA PRO A 392 5.00 35.79 3.44
C PRO A 392 4.59 34.60 2.56
N THR A 393 3.41 34.05 2.84
CA THR A 393 2.88 32.78 2.30
C THR A 393 3.17 32.54 0.82
N TRP A 394 3.90 31.47 0.52
CA TRP A 394 4.14 30.99 -0.84
C TRP A 394 2.86 30.48 -1.50
N ALA A 395 2.56 30.98 -2.70
CA ALA A 395 1.50 30.46 -3.56
C ALA A 395 2.13 29.56 -4.62
N ILE A 396 1.85 28.26 -4.55
CA ILE A 396 2.45 27.24 -5.43
C ILE A 396 1.32 26.48 -6.12
N GLN A 397 1.31 26.47 -7.45
CA GLN A 397 0.30 25.74 -8.24
C GLN A 397 0.95 25.07 -9.45
N HIS A 398 0.35 23.97 -9.93
CA HIS A 398 0.73 23.36 -11.21
C HIS A 398 0.17 24.19 -12.36
N VAL A 399 0.99 24.48 -13.36
CA VAL A 399 0.61 25.30 -14.52
C VAL A 399 0.91 24.55 -15.82
N LYS A 400 0.28 24.95 -16.94
CA LYS A 400 0.37 24.25 -18.23
C LYS A 400 0.13 22.74 -18.09
N VAL A 401 -0.91 22.38 -17.33
CA VAL A 401 -1.37 21.00 -17.17
C VAL A 401 -1.88 20.49 -18.51
N GLU A 402 -1.47 19.29 -18.93
CA GLU A 402 -1.81 18.68 -20.22
C GLU A 402 -2.65 17.39 -20.09
N ASN A 403 -2.98 16.97 -18.86
CA ASN A 403 -3.72 15.73 -18.57
C ASN A 403 -5.22 16.05 -18.34
N PRO A 404 -6.11 15.07 -18.06
CA PRO A 404 -7.54 15.35 -17.89
C PRO A 404 -7.90 16.43 -16.84
N SER A 405 -7.03 16.75 -15.88
CA SER A 405 -7.30 17.81 -14.90
C SER A 405 -7.06 19.23 -15.40
N THR A 406 -6.70 19.46 -16.67
CA THR A 406 -6.63 20.80 -17.29
C THR A 406 -7.94 21.57 -17.17
N VAL A 407 -9.09 20.88 -17.10
CA VAL A 407 -10.40 21.49 -16.80
C VAL A 407 -10.42 22.26 -15.47
N LYS A 408 -9.45 22.03 -14.57
CA LYS A 408 -9.31 22.78 -13.32
C LYS A 408 -8.49 24.06 -13.43
N SER A 409 -7.57 24.18 -14.39
CA SER A 409 -6.86 25.45 -14.63
C SER A 409 -7.75 26.54 -15.23
N GLU A 410 -8.93 26.20 -15.75
CA GLU A 410 -9.90 27.14 -16.35
C GLU A 410 -10.91 27.69 -15.33
N ILE A 411 -10.82 27.29 -14.05
CA ILE A 411 -11.83 27.61 -13.01
C ILE A 411 -11.15 28.32 -11.83
N GLU A 412 -11.83 29.30 -11.23
CA GLU A 412 -11.35 30.00 -10.03
C GLU A 412 -11.16 29.02 -8.85
N PRO A 413 -10.09 29.17 -8.03
CA PRO A 413 -9.09 30.24 -8.02
C PRO A 413 -7.83 29.95 -8.88
N TYR A 414 -7.90 28.97 -9.79
CA TYR A 414 -6.75 28.55 -10.60
C TYR A 414 -6.60 29.38 -11.89
N SER A 415 -7.71 29.79 -12.48
CA SER A 415 -7.76 30.65 -13.69
C SER A 415 -7.10 32.02 -13.51
N SER A 416 -7.14 32.58 -12.30
CA SER A 416 -6.53 33.87 -11.96
C SER A 416 -5.04 33.79 -11.55
N PHE A 417 -4.47 32.59 -11.44
CA PHE A 417 -3.09 32.40 -10.97
C PHE A 417 -2.05 32.67 -12.06
N VAL A 418 -1.33 33.78 -11.96
CA VAL A 418 -0.27 34.17 -12.91
C VAL A 418 1.09 34.21 -12.20
N PRO A 419 1.88 33.13 -12.23
CA PRO A 419 3.11 33.06 -11.45
C PRO A 419 4.17 34.08 -11.89
N CYS A 420 5.02 34.51 -10.97
CA CYS A 420 6.20 35.32 -11.27
C CYS A 420 7.41 34.45 -11.66
N ALA A 421 7.41 33.16 -11.31
CA ALA A 421 8.46 32.20 -11.65
C ALA A 421 7.92 30.81 -11.96
N LEU A 422 8.60 30.07 -12.83
CA LEU A 422 8.31 28.67 -13.16
C LEU A 422 9.45 27.77 -12.71
N PHE A 423 9.13 26.72 -11.95
CA PHE A 423 10.06 25.65 -11.56
C PHE A 423 9.79 24.42 -12.43
N ALA A 424 10.74 24.07 -13.30
CA ALA A 424 10.59 23.00 -14.28
C ALA A 424 11.59 21.87 -14.07
N THR A 425 11.10 20.63 -14.10
CA THR A 425 11.91 19.40 -14.06
C THR A 425 12.07 18.80 -15.46
N LYS A 426 13.20 18.14 -15.72
CA LYS A 426 13.55 17.48 -17.00
C LYS A 426 12.56 16.41 -17.50
N SER A 427 11.61 15.98 -16.68
CA SER A 427 10.53 15.09 -17.13
C SER A 427 9.50 15.86 -18.00
N SER A 428 9.25 17.13 -17.69
CA SER A 428 8.38 18.04 -18.42
C SER A 428 8.92 18.28 -19.84
N LYS A 429 8.03 18.48 -20.81
CA LYS A 429 8.41 18.76 -22.19
C LYS A 429 9.28 20.02 -22.30
N TYR A 430 8.95 21.04 -21.51
CA TYR A 430 9.62 22.35 -21.47
C TYR A 430 11.08 22.32 -20.98
N ALA A 431 11.45 21.34 -20.15
CA ALA A 431 12.84 21.18 -19.71
C ALA A 431 13.61 20.10 -20.50
N LYS A 432 12.93 19.34 -21.37
CA LYS A 432 13.58 18.44 -22.36
C LYS A 432 14.07 19.20 -23.58
N SER A 433 13.34 20.23 -24.00
CA SER A 433 13.80 21.19 -24.98
C SER A 433 14.83 22.13 -24.38
N ASP A 434 15.81 22.56 -25.18
CA ASP A 434 16.69 23.68 -24.85
C ASP A 434 15.98 25.03 -25.09
N GLN A 435 14.71 25.10 -24.69
CA GLN A 435 13.92 26.33 -24.67
C GLN A 435 14.45 27.23 -23.56
N GLU A 436 15.11 28.32 -23.95
CA GLU A 436 15.48 29.42 -23.06
C GLU A 436 14.28 30.29 -22.65
N LYS A 437 13.14 30.13 -23.34
CA LYS A 437 11.93 30.95 -23.16
C LYS A 437 10.68 30.08 -23.22
N ILE A 438 9.76 30.32 -22.30
CA ILE A 438 8.42 29.75 -22.28
C ILE A 438 7.44 30.90 -22.48
N VAL A 439 6.63 30.84 -23.53
CA VAL A 439 5.58 31.83 -23.80
C VAL A 439 4.25 31.28 -23.27
N ASP A 440 3.43 32.20 -22.80
CA ASP A 440 2.10 32.01 -22.24
C ASP A 440 1.24 33.20 -22.69
N ASP A 441 -0.08 33.02 -22.79
CA ASP A 441 -0.98 34.02 -23.42
C ASP A 441 -0.93 35.40 -22.73
N HIS A 442 -0.52 35.43 -21.46
CA HIS A 442 -0.39 36.64 -20.66
C HIS A 442 1.06 36.97 -20.25
N SER A 443 2.06 36.14 -20.55
CA SER A 443 3.42 36.31 -20.00
C SER A 443 4.51 35.57 -20.80
N THR A 444 5.68 36.20 -20.94
CA THR A 444 6.89 35.54 -21.42
C THR A 444 7.81 35.25 -20.24
N TYR A 445 8.20 34.00 -20.05
CA TYR A 445 9.15 33.57 -19.04
C TYR A 445 10.51 33.28 -19.69
N ILE A 446 11.59 33.73 -19.08
CA ILE A 446 12.97 33.56 -19.57
C ILE A 446 13.74 32.71 -18.55
N GLN A 447 14.53 31.74 -19.03
CA GLN A 447 15.38 30.91 -18.18
C GLN A 447 16.38 31.81 -17.45
N ALA A 448 16.26 31.86 -16.12
CA ALA A 448 17.13 32.67 -15.27
C ALA A 448 18.14 31.82 -14.49
N TRP A 449 17.85 30.52 -14.31
CA TRP A 449 18.73 29.59 -13.62
C TRP A 449 18.52 28.15 -14.13
N SER A 450 19.58 27.33 -14.11
CA SER A 450 19.49 25.91 -14.45
C SER A 450 20.62 25.09 -13.82
N GLN A 451 20.31 23.90 -13.30
CA GLN A 451 21.31 22.92 -12.86
C GLN A 451 20.80 21.50 -13.08
N GLY A 452 21.57 20.71 -13.85
CA GLY A 452 21.32 19.28 -14.02
C GLY A 452 19.98 18.96 -14.70
N ASN A 453 18.96 18.67 -13.89
CA ASN A 453 17.61 18.31 -14.35
C ASN A 453 16.55 19.36 -13.98
N ILE A 454 16.94 20.50 -13.39
CA ILE A 454 16.04 21.57 -12.96
C ILE A 454 16.36 22.85 -13.73
N LYS A 455 15.32 23.53 -14.21
CA LYS A 455 15.37 24.88 -14.80
C LYS A 455 14.40 25.78 -14.04
N VAL A 456 14.79 27.03 -13.79
CA VAL A 456 13.89 28.06 -13.25
C VAL A 456 13.81 29.21 -14.25
N PHE A 457 12.58 29.60 -14.56
CA PHE A 457 12.27 30.70 -15.46
C PHE A 457 11.63 31.84 -14.68
N LEU A 458 11.97 33.09 -14.97
CA LEU A 458 11.34 34.27 -14.40
C LEU A 458 10.47 34.97 -15.44
N LYS A 459 9.33 35.49 -15.00
CA LYS A 459 8.45 36.33 -15.83
C LYS A 459 9.22 37.58 -16.25
N LYS A 460 9.31 37.81 -17.56
CA LYS A 460 9.88 39.04 -18.11
C LYS A 460 9.00 40.20 -17.68
N ALA A 461 9.58 41.17 -16.97
CA ALA A 461 8.91 42.43 -16.68
C ALA A 461 8.35 43.01 -18.00
N GLY A 462 7.08 43.40 -17.98
CA GLY A 462 6.41 43.91 -19.17
C GLY A 462 7.14 45.16 -19.67
N GLY A 463 7.79 45.05 -20.83
CA GLY A 463 8.05 46.24 -21.61
C GLY A 463 6.71 46.89 -21.92
N CYS A 464 6.60 48.21 -21.78
CA CYS A 464 5.42 48.94 -22.22
C CYS A 464 5.04 48.45 -23.62
N LYS A 465 3.74 48.21 -23.85
CA LYS A 465 3.24 48.15 -25.23
C LYS A 465 3.78 49.40 -25.92
N ALA A 466 4.43 49.22 -27.06
CA ALA A 466 4.82 50.35 -27.90
C ALA A 466 3.53 50.92 -28.51
N GLU A 467 2.84 51.77 -27.74
CA GLU A 467 1.77 52.59 -28.26
C GLU A 467 2.32 53.46 -29.39
N GLU A 468 1.48 53.60 -30.40
CA GLU A 468 1.82 54.00 -31.76
C GLU A 468 2.60 55.32 -31.83
N LYS A 469 3.88 55.25 -32.21
CA LYS A 469 4.56 56.41 -32.81
C LYS A 469 3.98 56.70 -34.20
N LYS A 470 2.78 57.28 -34.24
CA LYS A 470 2.07 57.67 -35.46
C LYS A 470 1.30 59.00 -35.32
N ALA A 471 1.92 60.01 -34.71
CA ALA A 471 1.33 61.35 -34.59
C ALA A 471 2.35 62.50 -34.51
N TRP A 472 3.29 62.62 -35.46
CA TRP A 472 4.11 63.84 -35.64
C TRP A 472 4.35 64.17 -37.13
N LYS A 473 3.34 64.79 -37.75
CA LYS A 473 3.43 65.68 -38.93
C LYS A 473 2.23 66.62 -38.88
N GLY A 474 2.43 67.90 -38.54
CA GLY A 474 1.30 68.84 -38.46
C GLY A 474 1.48 70.11 -37.63
N CYS A 475 2.65 70.75 -37.68
CA CYS A 475 2.86 72.21 -37.52
C CYS A 475 4.23 72.55 -38.11
#